data_AF-A0A8S8Z8W8-F1
#
_entry.id   AF-A0A8S8Z8W8-F1
#
_cell.length_a   1.000
_cell.length_b   1.000
_cell.length_c   1.000
_cell.angle_alpha   90.00
_cell.angle_beta   90.00
_cell.angle_gamma   90.00
#
_symmetry.space_group_name_H-M   'P 1'
#
loop_
_entity.id
_entity.type
_entity.pdbx_description
1 polymer ?
#
loop_
_entity_poly.entity_id
_entity_poly.type
_entity_poly.pdbx_seq_one_letter_code
_entity_poly.pdbx_strand_id
1 'polypeptide(L)'
;MENLSQAPLVLRGERHSHKLGRPPQEGYVIPKDMEDYFFTNLIDNTCDSFMAQTSDRLCHSVGVVREQADEFAAMSHARTERSVDSGLFENEVVTVQTSDGPFGRKRRGPLRQRHDL
;
A
#
# COMPACT_ATOMS: atom_id res chain seq x y z
N MET A 1 4.85 -8.78 -5.24
CA MET A 1 5.12 -8.29 -3.87
C MET A 1 5.40 -6.81 -4.00
N GLU A 2 4.71 -5.98 -3.23
CA GLU A 2 4.78 -4.51 -3.31
C GLU A 2 5.29 -3.96 -1.98
N ASN A 3 6.09 -2.89 -2.01
CA ASN A 3 6.60 -2.22 -0.80
C ASN A 3 6.62 -0.69 -1.00
N LEU A 4 5.44 -0.09 -0.84
CA LEU A 4 5.24 1.34 -1.06
C LEU A 4 6.04 2.20 -0.06
N SER A 5 6.30 1.70 1.15
CA SER A 5 7.09 2.40 2.17
C SER A 5 8.56 2.62 1.76
N GLN A 6 9.05 1.87 0.77
CA GLN A 6 10.41 2.03 0.23
C GLN A 6 10.44 2.74 -1.13
N ALA A 7 9.31 3.28 -1.60
CA ALA A 7 9.31 4.08 -2.81
C ALA A 7 10.27 5.27 -2.66
N PRO A 8 11.24 5.44 -3.58
CA PRO A 8 12.29 6.43 -3.41
C PRO A 8 11.81 7.83 -3.80
N LEU A 9 12.55 8.85 -3.34
CA LEU A 9 12.55 10.16 -4.00
C LEU A 9 13.45 10.12 -5.24
N VAL A 10 13.00 10.70 -6.35
CA VAL A 10 13.69 10.63 -7.64
C VAL A 10 14.04 12.02 -8.14
N LEU A 11 15.31 12.19 -8.54
CA LEU A 11 15.80 13.39 -9.20
C LEU A 11 15.98 13.12 -10.70
N ARG A 12 14.96 13.40 -11.51
CA ARG A 12 15.00 13.12 -12.96
C ARG A 12 15.86 14.13 -13.72
N GLY A 13 16.32 13.81 -14.93
CA GLY A 13 16.96 14.77 -15.83
C GLY A 13 18.38 15.26 -15.45
N GLU A 14 18.92 14.86 -14.29
CA GLU A 14 20.24 15.36 -13.83
C GLU A 14 21.46 14.64 -14.41
N ARG A 15 21.29 13.61 -15.26
CA ARG A 15 22.44 12.85 -15.79
C ARG A 15 23.40 13.68 -16.65
N HIS A 16 22.95 14.81 -17.19
CA HIS A 16 23.81 15.74 -17.93
C HIS A 16 24.77 16.48 -17.00
N SER A 17 24.31 16.86 -15.80
CA SER A 17 25.10 17.52 -14.75
C SER A 17 25.92 16.52 -13.92
N HIS A 18 25.26 15.42 -13.52
CA HIS A 18 25.77 14.37 -12.64
C HIS A 18 25.97 13.07 -13.42
N LYS A 19 27.22 12.85 -13.86
CA LYS A 19 27.60 11.65 -14.63
C LYS A 19 27.44 10.37 -13.82
N LEU A 20 27.47 9.22 -14.51
CA LEU A 20 27.39 7.90 -13.90
C LEU A 20 28.38 7.76 -12.73
N GLY A 21 27.89 7.32 -11.57
CA GLY A 21 28.69 7.15 -10.36
C GLY A 21 29.10 8.45 -9.65
N ARG A 22 28.60 9.60 -10.10
CA ARG A 22 28.91 10.93 -9.51
C ARG A 22 27.62 11.68 -9.14
N PRO A 23 26.82 11.16 -8.19
CA PRO A 23 25.62 11.85 -7.72
C PRO A 23 25.98 13.17 -7.00
N PRO A 24 25.00 14.08 -6.83
CA PRO A 24 25.15 15.24 -5.95
C PRO A 24 25.72 14.82 -4.58
N GLN A 25 26.69 15.58 -4.09
CA GLN A 25 27.32 15.36 -2.79
C GLN A 25 26.68 16.27 -1.73
N GLU A 26 26.91 15.94 -0.46
CA GLU A 26 26.51 16.80 0.65
C GLU A 26 26.99 18.24 0.45
N GLY A 27 26.12 19.21 0.75
CA GLY A 27 26.37 20.64 0.54
C GLY A 27 26.07 21.15 -0.89
N TYR A 28 25.75 20.26 -1.84
CA TYR A 28 25.28 20.67 -3.16
C TYR A 28 23.83 21.17 -3.10
N VAL A 29 23.58 22.37 -3.63
CA VAL A 29 22.22 22.90 -3.76
C VAL A 29 21.58 22.32 -5.01
N ILE A 30 20.54 21.51 -4.83
CA ILE A 30 19.76 20.98 -5.94
C ILE A 30 18.80 22.09 -6.41
N PRO A 31 18.86 22.52 -7.68
CA PRO A 31 18.06 23.65 -8.16
C PRO A 31 16.58 23.31 -8.40
N LYS A 32 16.18 22.06 -8.17
CA LYS A 32 14.82 21.57 -8.38
C LYS A 32 14.41 20.60 -7.29
N ASP A 33 13.10 20.44 -7.16
CA ASP A 33 12.53 19.48 -6.21
C ASP A 33 12.77 18.04 -6.66
N MET A 34 12.89 17.16 -5.66
CA MET A 34 12.85 15.72 -5.90
C MET A 34 11.39 15.27 -6.02
N GLU A 35 11.15 14.36 -6.94
CA GLU A 35 9.82 13.79 -7.15
C GLU A 35 9.58 12.65 -6.16
N ASP A 36 8.38 12.58 -5.58
CA ASP A 36 7.90 11.39 -4.92
C ASP A 36 7.53 10.34 -5.98
N TYR A 37 8.31 9.26 -6.03
CA TYR A 37 8.09 8.20 -7.02
C TYR A 37 6.73 7.52 -6.81
N PHE A 38 6.30 7.31 -5.57
CA PHE A 38 4.99 6.69 -5.32
C PHE A 38 3.87 7.60 -5.84
N PHE A 39 3.90 8.88 -5.46
CA PHE A 39 2.83 9.82 -5.81
C PHE A 39 2.72 10.06 -7.32
N THR A 40 3.86 10.20 -8.00
CA THR A 40 3.89 10.38 -9.47
C THR A 40 3.34 9.17 -10.22
N ASN A 41 3.40 7.96 -9.66
CA ASN A 41 2.82 6.75 -10.25
C ASN A 41 1.32 6.58 -9.94
N LEU A 42 0.70 7.46 -9.15
CA LEU A 42 -0.76 7.51 -8.96
C LEU A 42 -1.47 8.33 -10.05
N ILE A 43 -0.74 8.86 -11.04
CA ILE A 43 -1.24 9.60 -12.19
C ILE A 43 -1.13 8.71 -13.43
N ASP A 44 -2.25 8.55 -14.15
CA ASP A 44 -2.21 8.01 -15.51
C ASP A 44 -1.94 9.14 -16.51
N ASN A 45 -0.73 9.15 -17.07
CA ASN A 45 -0.30 10.16 -18.04
C ASN A 45 -1.05 10.08 -19.40
N THR A 46 -1.80 9.01 -19.66
CA THR A 46 -2.62 8.87 -20.88
C THR A 46 -3.86 9.76 -20.82
N CYS A 47 -4.46 9.87 -19.63
CA CYS A 47 -5.66 10.67 -19.38
C CYS A 47 -5.43 11.86 -18.44
N ASP A 48 -4.17 12.10 -18.06
CA ASP A 48 -3.69 13.15 -17.16
C ASP A 48 -4.58 13.28 -15.91
N SER A 49 -4.79 12.15 -15.22
CA SER A 49 -5.67 12.08 -14.07
C SER A 49 -5.14 11.16 -12.98
N PHE A 50 -5.33 11.57 -11.73
CA PHE A 50 -5.08 10.72 -10.59
C PHE A 50 -6.10 9.57 -10.54
N MET A 51 -5.69 8.43 -9.99
CA MET A 51 -6.60 7.28 -9.78
C MET A 51 -7.84 7.65 -8.95
N ALA A 52 -7.72 8.55 -7.97
CA ALA A 52 -8.86 9.03 -7.19
C ALA A 52 -9.87 9.82 -8.06
N GLN A 53 -9.37 10.67 -8.97
CA GLN A 53 -10.22 11.48 -9.84
C GLN A 53 -10.99 10.61 -10.85
N THR A 54 -10.37 9.55 -11.36
CA THR A 54 -11.06 8.59 -12.24
C THR A 54 -12.15 7.83 -11.48
N SER A 55 -11.89 7.46 -10.21
CA SER A 55 -12.90 6.90 -9.31
C SER A 55 -14.06 7.85 -9.05
N ASP A 56 -13.80 9.14 -8.76
CA ASP A 56 -14.85 10.13 -8.52
C ASP A 56 -15.74 10.35 -9.74
N ARG A 57 -15.15 10.38 -10.95
CA ARG A 57 -15.90 10.45 -12.21
C ARG A 57 -16.79 9.22 -12.41
N LEU A 58 -16.31 8.04 -12.05
CA LEU A 58 -17.10 6.81 -12.11
C LEU A 58 -18.25 6.86 -11.11
N CYS A 59 -18.00 7.23 -9.85
CA CYS A 59 -19.05 7.38 -8.84
C CYS A 59 -20.14 8.34 -9.31
N HIS A 60 -19.75 9.48 -9.89
CA HIS A 60 -20.69 10.43 -10.46
C HIS A 60 -21.51 9.82 -11.62
N SER A 61 -20.90 9.08 -12.54
CA SER A 61 -21.58 8.53 -13.72
C SER A 61 -22.59 7.43 -13.38
N VAL A 62 -22.32 6.64 -12.32
CA VAL A 62 -23.23 5.59 -11.85
C VAL A 62 -24.15 6.03 -10.71
N GLY A 63 -24.08 7.30 -10.29
CA GLY A 63 -24.94 7.86 -9.24
C GLY A 63 -24.62 7.40 -7.81
N VAL A 64 -23.37 6.99 -7.55
CA VAL A 64 -22.90 6.68 -6.20
C VAL A 64 -22.72 7.96 -5.41
N VAL A 65 -23.40 8.06 -4.27
CA VAL A 65 -23.28 9.19 -3.34
C VAL A 65 -22.28 8.92 -2.24
N ARG A 66 -21.86 9.98 -1.53
CA ARG A 66 -20.85 9.91 -0.48
C ARG A 66 -21.23 8.92 0.62
N GLU A 67 -22.49 8.93 1.03
CA GLU A 67 -23.01 8.09 2.11
C GLU A 67 -22.89 6.59 1.77
N GLN A 68 -23.10 6.23 0.50
CA GLN A 68 -22.96 4.85 0.03
C GLN A 68 -21.50 4.39 0.02
N ALA A 69 -20.57 5.27 -0.38
CA ALA A 69 -19.15 4.98 -0.34
C ALA A 69 -18.66 4.78 1.11
N ASP A 70 -19.11 5.64 2.02
CA ASP A 70 -18.77 5.55 3.45
C ASP A 70 -19.36 4.28 4.10
N GLU A 71 -20.62 3.93 3.79
CA GLU A 71 -21.25 2.70 4.26
C GLU A 71 -20.48 1.47 3.77
N PHE A 72 -20.09 1.45 2.51
CA PHE A 72 -19.28 0.36 1.96
C PHE A 72 -17.91 0.26 2.63
N ALA A 73 -17.23 1.38 2.86
CA ALA A 73 -15.94 1.41 3.54
C ALA A 73 -16.05 0.82 4.96
N ALA A 74 -17.04 1.27 5.75
CA ALA A 74 -17.28 0.75 7.09
C ALA A 74 -17.62 -0.75 7.08
N MET A 75 -18.47 -1.18 6.14
CA MET A 75 -18.82 -2.59 5.96
C MET A 75 -17.59 -3.44 5.61
N SER A 76 -16.71 -2.95 4.74
CA SER A 76 -15.48 -3.64 4.34
C SER A 76 -14.58 -3.87 5.55
N HIS A 77 -14.32 -2.84 6.36
CA HIS A 77 -13.53 -2.96 7.58
C HIS A 77 -14.11 -3.97 8.57
N ALA A 78 -15.43 -3.91 8.83
CA ALA A 78 -16.10 -4.84 9.72
C ALA A 78 -16.08 -6.30 9.21
N ARG A 79 -16.13 -6.51 7.89
CA ARG A 79 -15.99 -7.85 7.28
C ARG A 79 -14.57 -8.38 7.44
N THR A 80 -13.56 -7.56 7.21
CA THR A 80 -12.15 -7.93 7.38
C THR A 80 -11.86 -8.34 8.81
N GLU A 81 -12.29 -7.54 9.80
CA GLU A 81 -12.11 -7.85 11.23
C GLU A 81 -12.72 -9.21 11.59
N ARG A 82 -13.99 -9.45 11.24
CA ARG A 82 -14.65 -10.74 11.49
C ARG A 82 -13.95 -11.91 10.79
N SER A 83 -13.43 -11.69 9.58
CA SER A 83 -12.72 -12.73 8.81
C SER A 83 -11.39 -13.10 9.47
N VAL A 84 -10.67 -12.11 10.00
CA VAL A 84 -9.45 -12.33 10.79
C VAL A 84 -9.77 -13.08 12.09
N ASP A 85 -10.78 -12.66 12.84
CA ASP A 85 -11.15 -13.26 14.14
C ASP A 85 -11.58 -14.72 14.00
N SER A 86 -12.45 -15.00 13.02
CA SER A 86 -12.92 -16.35 12.68
C SER A 86 -11.84 -17.27 12.11
N GLY A 87 -10.68 -16.72 11.75
CA GLY A 87 -9.58 -17.50 11.16
C GLY A 87 -9.78 -17.85 9.70
N LEU A 88 -10.65 -17.14 8.98
CA LEU A 88 -10.92 -17.38 7.56
C LEU A 88 -9.63 -17.34 6.73
N PHE A 89 -8.71 -16.44 7.06
CA PHE A 89 -7.46 -16.23 6.34
C PHE A 89 -6.27 -17.04 6.87
N GLU A 90 -6.48 -18.00 7.79
CA GLU A 90 -5.37 -18.75 8.43
C GLU A 90 -4.51 -19.57 7.46
N ASN A 91 -5.08 -19.96 6.31
CA ASN A 91 -4.37 -20.75 5.30
C ASN A 91 -3.62 -19.90 4.26
N GLU A 92 -3.90 -18.60 4.18
CA GLU A 92 -3.33 -17.68 3.17
C GLU A 92 -2.38 -16.64 3.78
N VAL A 93 -2.56 -16.28 5.06
CA VAL A 93 -1.71 -15.31 5.75
C VAL A 93 -0.43 -15.96 6.27
N VAL A 94 0.72 -15.45 5.82
CA VAL A 94 2.05 -15.88 6.25
C VAL A 94 2.59 -14.95 7.34
N THR A 95 3.07 -15.53 8.44
CA THR A 95 3.77 -14.77 9.49
C THR A 95 5.14 -14.30 9.00
N VAL A 96 5.47 -13.02 9.21
CA VAL A 96 6.74 -12.42 8.83
C VAL A 96 7.55 -12.11 10.09
N GLN A 97 8.88 -12.30 10.05
CA GLN A 97 9.74 -11.91 11.16
C GLN A 97 10.12 -10.43 11.04
N THR A 98 9.97 -9.68 12.13
CA THR A 98 10.33 -8.26 12.22
C THR A 98 11.35 -8.04 13.35
N SER A 99 11.91 -6.84 13.45
CA SER A 99 12.80 -6.47 14.56
C SER A 99 12.13 -6.60 15.94
N ASP A 100 10.81 -6.43 15.98
CA ASP A 100 10.00 -6.54 17.21
C ASP A 100 9.48 -7.97 17.44
N GLY A 101 9.89 -8.93 16.61
CA GLY A 101 9.50 -10.34 16.66
C GLY A 101 8.56 -10.79 15.53
N PRO A 102 7.96 -11.98 15.62
CA PRO A 102 7.05 -12.50 14.61
C PRO A 102 5.77 -11.66 14.52
N PHE A 103 5.53 -11.04 13.37
CA PHE A 103 4.33 -10.29 13.02
C PHE A 103 3.36 -11.17 12.21
N GLY A 104 2.15 -11.34 12.74
CA GLY A 104 1.10 -12.21 12.17
C GLY A 104 0.49 -13.16 13.22
N ARG A 105 -0.68 -13.72 12.94
CA ARG A 105 -1.35 -14.65 13.86
C ARG A 105 -0.55 -15.96 13.91
N LYS A 106 -0.15 -16.42 15.11
CA LYS A 106 0.42 -17.75 15.30
C LYS A 106 -0.59 -18.78 14.79
N ARG A 107 -0.19 -19.68 13.86
CA ARG A 107 -1.02 -20.84 13.49
C ARG A 107 -1.47 -21.53 14.77
N ARG A 108 -2.78 -21.64 14.99
CA ARG A 108 -3.30 -22.54 16.02
C ARG A 108 -2.74 -23.93 15.67
N GLY A 109 -1.94 -24.50 16.58
CA GLY A 109 -1.51 -25.90 16.44
C GLY A 109 -2.72 -26.82 16.31
N PRO A 110 -2.55 -28.06 15.82
CA PRO A 110 -3.65 -28.98 15.67
C PRO A 110 -4.41 -29.08 16.99
N LEU A 111 -5.75 -28.93 16.93
CA LEU A 111 -6.65 -29.17 18.05
C LEU A 111 -6.28 -30.54 18.63
N ARG A 112 -5.57 -30.57 19.77
CA ARG A 112 -5.44 -31.80 20.55
C ARG A 112 -6.86 -32.19 20.93
N GLN A 113 -7.42 -33.20 20.27
CA GLN A 113 -8.61 -33.87 20.76
C GLN A 113 -8.30 -34.27 22.20
N ARG A 114 -9.01 -33.66 23.15
CA ARG A 114 -9.02 -34.11 24.53
C ARG A 114 -9.71 -35.47 24.50
N HIS A 115 -8.92 -36.53 24.40
CA HIS A 115 -9.33 -37.85 24.86
C HIS A 115 -9.29 -37.80 26.39
N ASP A 116 -10.41 -37.39 26.99
CA ASP A 116 -10.68 -37.60 28.40
C ASP A 116 -11.81 -38.63 28.49
N LEU A 117 -11.39 -39.88 28.79
CA LEU A 117 -12.12 -41.04 29.33
C LEU A 117 -13.42 -41.51 28.65
#